data_AF-A0A6A6LF25-F1
#
_entry.id   AF-A0A6A6LF25-F1
#
_cell.length_a   1.000
_cell.length_b   1.000
_cell.length_c   1.000
_cell.angle_alpha   90.00
_cell.angle_beta   90.00
_cell.angle_gamma   90.00
#
_symmetry.space_group_name_H-M   'P 1'
#
loop_
_entity.id
_entity.type
_entity.pdbx_description
1 polymer ?
#
loop_
_entity_poly.entity_id
_entity_poly.type
_entity_poly.pdbx_seq_one_letter_code
_entity_poly.pdbx_strand_id
1 'polypeptide(L)'
;MKGGGCRDVFIDWENCIKEADTNKENVVDKCFDATAALRKCMQAHADYYEPILRVEKDAEEKFMKELENEKASEGSESNVAEEETEIVVDSKDSTNGIKIYFLNRYGYWVNKRR
;
A
#
# COMPACT_ATOMS: atom_id res chain seq x y z
N MET A 1 6.20 -3.32 -14.82
CA MET A 1 4.78 -3.71 -14.96
C MET A 1 4.15 -3.36 -16.31
N LYS A 2 4.54 -2.28 -17.01
CA LYS A 2 3.97 -1.92 -18.35
C LYS A 2 4.43 -2.80 -19.53
N GLY A 3 5.07 -3.92 -19.24
CA GLY A 3 5.50 -4.95 -20.19
C GLY A 3 5.16 -6.33 -19.63
N GLY A 4 5.12 -7.34 -20.50
CA GLY A 4 4.68 -8.70 -20.17
C GLY A 4 3.17 -8.92 -20.41
N GLY A 5 2.70 -10.14 -20.13
CA GLY A 5 1.33 -10.58 -20.43
C GLY A 5 0.23 -9.86 -19.64
N CYS A 6 0.59 -9.20 -18.53
CA CYS A 6 -0.36 -8.50 -17.65
C CYS A 6 -0.43 -6.99 -17.89
N ARG A 7 0.12 -6.49 -19.00
CA ARG A 7 0.19 -5.05 -19.30
C ARG A 7 -1.18 -4.38 -19.24
N ASP A 8 -2.19 -4.98 -19.87
CA ASP A 8 -3.50 -4.34 -20.01
C ASP A 8 -4.23 -4.31 -18.66
N VAL A 9 -4.18 -5.43 -17.91
CA VAL A 9 -4.67 -5.50 -16.52
C VAL A 9 -3.99 -4.47 -15.62
N PHE A 10 -2.69 -4.23 -15.83
CA PHE A 10 -1.96 -3.20 -15.09
C PHE A 10 -2.42 -1.78 -15.44
N ILE A 11 -2.76 -1.52 -16.71
CA ILE A 11 -3.28 -0.21 -17.14
C ILE A 11 -4.67 0.04 -16.53
N ASP A 12 -5.53 -0.97 -16.50
CA ASP A 12 -6.86 -0.86 -15.90
C ASP A 12 -6.77 -0.56 -14.39
N TRP A 13 -5.86 -1.23 -13.70
CA TRP A 13 -5.55 -0.93 -12.30
C TRP A 13 -5.02 0.50 -12.12
N GLU A 14 -4.08 0.97 -12.94
CA GLU A 14 -3.59 2.36 -12.89
C GLU A 14 -4.71 3.38 -13.11
N ASN A 15 -5.66 3.08 -14.01
CA ASN A 15 -6.80 3.95 -14.27
C ASN A 15 -7.76 3.98 -13.09
N CYS A 16 -8.03 2.83 -12.46
CA CYS A 16 -8.82 2.79 -11.23
C CYS A 16 -8.20 3.67 -10.14
N ILE A 17 -6.88 3.60 -9.94
CA ILE A 17 -6.18 4.45 -8.95
C ILE A 17 -6.34 5.93 -9.28
N LYS A 18 -6.17 6.33 -10.55
CA LYS A 18 -6.34 7.72 -10.97
C LYS A 18 -7.78 8.22 -10.73
N GLU A 19 -8.77 7.38 -10.99
CA GLU A 19 -10.17 7.70 -10.73
C GLU A 19 -10.46 7.82 -9.23
N ALA A 20 -9.93 6.92 -8.41
CA ALA A 20 -10.02 6.99 -6.96
C ALA A 20 -9.38 8.28 -6.41
N ASP A 21 -8.18 8.63 -6.89
CA ASP A 21 -7.47 9.85 -6.48
C ASP A 21 -8.22 11.12 -6.91
N THR A 22 -8.74 11.14 -8.14
CA THR A 22 -9.53 12.26 -8.67
C THR A 22 -10.82 12.48 -7.86
N ASN A 23 -11.48 11.39 -7.49
CA ASN A 23 -12.73 11.43 -6.72
C ASN A 23 -12.50 11.52 -5.20
N LYS A 24 -11.24 11.47 -4.73
CA LYS A 24 -10.88 11.37 -3.31
C LYS A 24 -11.53 10.19 -2.59
N GLU A 25 -11.66 9.07 -3.29
CA GLU A 25 -12.16 7.81 -2.75
C GLU A 25 -11.00 6.97 -2.19
N ASN A 26 -11.29 6.04 -1.28
CA ASN A 26 -10.28 5.10 -0.80
C ASN A 26 -9.87 4.15 -1.94
N VAL A 27 -8.61 4.29 -2.38
CA VAL A 27 -8.03 3.49 -3.46
C VAL A 27 -8.06 2.00 -3.14
N VAL A 28 -7.83 1.62 -1.87
CA VAL A 28 -7.77 0.23 -1.44
C VAL A 28 -9.11 -0.44 -1.66
N ASP A 29 -10.20 0.21 -1.24
CA ASP A 29 -11.55 -0.33 -1.32
C ASP A 29 -12.06 -0.32 -2.76
N LYS A 30 -11.89 0.81 -3.47
CA LYS A 30 -12.37 0.97 -4.86
C LYS A 30 -11.65 0.03 -5.84
N CYS A 31 -10.34 -0.09 -5.70
CA CYS A 31 -9.50 -0.79 -6.66
C CYS A 31 -9.07 -2.18 -6.16
N PHE A 32 -9.72 -2.71 -5.13
CA PHE A 32 -9.43 -4.03 -4.58
C PHE A 32 -9.51 -5.11 -5.67
N ASP A 33 -10.63 -5.16 -6.41
CA ASP A 33 -10.85 -6.16 -7.45
C ASP A 33 -9.84 -6.03 -8.60
N ALA A 34 -9.52 -4.80 -9.01
CA ALA A 34 -8.50 -4.53 -10.02
C ALA A 34 -7.10 -4.97 -9.55
N THR A 35 -6.78 -4.75 -8.28
CA THR A 35 -5.52 -5.18 -7.66
C THR A 35 -5.45 -6.71 -7.59
N ALA A 36 -6.56 -7.36 -7.22
CA ALA A 36 -6.66 -8.81 -7.17
C ALA A 36 -6.52 -9.45 -8.57
N ALA A 37 -7.14 -8.84 -9.60
CA ALA A 37 -7.02 -9.29 -10.98
C ALA A 37 -5.57 -9.17 -11.49
N LEU A 38 -4.91 -8.03 -11.21
CA LEU A 38 -3.51 -7.81 -11.54
C LEU A 38 -2.60 -8.85 -10.88
N ARG A 39 -2.77 -9.07 -9.57
CA ARG A 39 -2.00 -10.06 -8.82
C ARG A 39 -2.18 -11.46 -9.37
N LYS A 40 -3.43 -11.88 -9.66
CA LYS A 40 -3.72 -13.19 -10.26
C LYS A 40 -3.01 -13.34 -11.61
N CYS A 41 -3.03 -12.30 -12.44
CA CYS A 41 -2.31 -12.32 -13.71
C CYS A 41 -0.79 -12.49 -13.49
N MET A 42 -0.21 -11.73 -12.56
CA MET A 42 1.22 -11.84 -12.26
C MET A 42 1.60 -13.24 -11.75
N GLN A 43 0.77 -13.85 -10.90
CA GLN A 43 0.98 -15.22 -10.42
C GLN A 43 0.91 -16.26 -11.55
N ALA A 44 0.02 -16.07 -12.53
CA ALA A 44 -0.06 -16.93 -13.71
C ALA A 44 1.17 -16.80 -14.64
N HIS A 45 1.87 -15.66 -14.56
CA HIS A 45 3.11 -15.36 -15.29
C HIS A 45 4.30 -15.20 -14.33
N ALA A 46 4.37 -16.06 -13.31
CA ALA A 46 5.33 -15.93 -12.22
C ALA A 46 6.78 -15.91 -12.72
N ASP A 47 7.11 -16.67 -13.76
CA ASP A 47 8.42 -16.73 -14.38
C ASP A 47 8.90 -15.38 -14.94
N TYR A 48 7.99 -14.48 -15.32
CA TYR A 48 8.32 -13.10 -15.70
C TYR A 48 8.31 -12.12 -14.52
N TYR A 49 7.46 -12.36 -13.51
CA TYR A 49 7.26 -11.44 -12.37
C TYR A 49 7.89 -11.92 -11.04
N GLU A 50 8.69 -12.99 -11.05
CA GLU A 50 9.23 -13.67 -9.86
C GLU A 50 9.88 -12.73 -8.84
N PRO A 51 10.72 -11.75 -9.25
CA PRO A 51 11.36 -10.86 -8.28
C PRO A 51 10.37 -10.05 -7.46
N ILE A 52 9.21 -9.71 -8.06
CA ILE A 52 8.19 -8.90 -7.41
C ILE A 52 7.31 -9.79 -6.52
N LEU A 53 6.91 -10.96 -7.03
CA LEU A 53 6.09 -11.92 -6.29
C LEU A 53 6.80 -12.46 -5.04
N ARG A 54 8.13 -12.63 -5.09
CA ARG A 54 8.92 -13.05 -3.93
C ARG A 54 8.89 -12.00 -2.83
N VAL A 55 9.10 -10.73 -3.18
CA VAL A 55 9.05 -9.62 -2.21
C VAL A 55 7.66 -9.49 -1.59
N GLU A 56 6.60 -9.66 -2.40
CA GLU A 56 5.23 -9.65 -1.90
C GLU A 56 4.98 -10.79 -0.90
N LYS A 57 5.36 -12.02 -1.25
CA LYS A 57 5.21 -13.19 -0.36
C LYS A 57 5.99 -13.04 0.94
N ASP A 58 7.23 -12.56 0.87
CA ASP A 58 8.06 -12.34 2.07
C ASP A 58 7.45 -11.26 2.98
N ALA A 59 6.80 -10.24 2.41
CA ALA A 59 6.10 -9.22 3.19
C ALA A 59 4.84 -9.80 3.86
N GLU A 60 4.07 -10.62 3.15
CA GLU A 60 2.90 -11.32 3.69
C GLU A 60 3.27 -12.25 4.84
N GLU A 61 4.31 -13.06 4.68
CA GLU A 61 4.78 -13.98 5.72
C GLU A 61 5.25 -13.22 6.98
N LYS A 62 5.94 -12.09 6.81
CA LYS A 62 6.35 -11.24 7.93
C LYS A 62 5.16 -10.64 8.66
N PHE A 63 4.20 -10.08 7.92
CA PHE A 63 2.99 -9.51 8.51
C PHE A 63 2.17 -10.55 9.28
N MET A 64 2.01 -11.76 8.71
CA MET A 64 1.31 -12.86 9.39
C MET A 64 2.03 -13.28 10.68
N LYS A 65 3.36 -13.36 10.65
CA LYS A 65 4.16 -13.71 11.84
C LYS A 65 4.09 -12.64 12.93
N GLU A 66 4.05 -11.36 12.55
CA GLU A 66 3.86 -10.25 13.49
C GLU A 66 2.47 -10.33 14.15
N LEU A 67 1.40 -10.54 13.36
CA LEU A 67 0.05 -10.76 13.88
C LEU A 67 -0.06 -11.97 14.82
N GLU A 68 0.64 -13.07 14.52
CA GLU A 68 0.67 -14.25 15.38
C GLU A 68 1.39 -13.97 16.71
N ASN A 69 2.51 -13.23 16.67
CA ASN A 69 3.23 -12.85 17.88
C ASN A 69 2.43 -11.88 18.76
N GLU A 70 1.71 -10.94 18.17
CA GLU A 70 0.80 -10.02 18.87
C GLU A 70 -0.33 -10.81 19.56
N LYS A 71 -1.02 -11.69 18.82
CA LYS A 71 -2.09 -12.56 19.37
C LYS A 71 -1.59 -13.50 20.46
N ALA A 72 -0.34 -13.96 20.39
CA ALA A 72 0.28 -14.77 21.44
C ALA A 72 0.65 -13.95 22.69
N SER A 73 0.87 -12.64 22.54
CA SER A 73 1.17 -11.71 23.64
C SER A 73 -0.08 -11.13 24.31
N GLU A 74 -1.24 -11.12 23.63
CA GLU A 74 -2.52 -10.57 24.12
C GLU A 74 -3.38 -11.57 24.94
N GLY A 75 -2.82 -12.70 25.35
CA GLY A 75 -3.49 -13.71 26.18
C GLY A 75 -3.81 -13.30 27.64
N SER A 76 -3.63 -12.04 28.03
CA SER A 76 -4.06 -11.52 29.33
C SER A 76 -4.77 -10.17 29.20
N GLU A 77 -6.05 -10.19 29.59
CA GLU A 77 -6.97 -9.07 29.88
C GLU A 77 -7.84 -8.51 28.74
N SER A 78 -9.08 -8.99 28.76
CA SER A 78 -10.28 -8.50 28.08
C SER A 78 -10.77 -7.13 28.60
N ASN A 79 -11.13 -6.19 27.72
CA ASN A 79 -12.53 -5.74 27.44
C ASN A 79 -12.64 -4.37 26.73
N VAL A 80 -13.48 -4.36 25.69
CA VAL A 80 -14.46 -3.32 25.28
C VAL A 80 -13.97 -1.97 24.77
N ALA A 81 -14.23 -1.67 23.49
CA ALA A 81 -15.21 -0.68 23.01
C ALA A 81 -14.89 -0.24 21.58
N GLU A 82 -15.89 -0.28 20.70
CA GLU A 82 -15.93 0.56 19.50
C GLU A 82 -15.95 2.04 19.92
N GLU A 83 -15.03 2.86 19.41
CA GLU A 83 -15.22 4.31 19.34
C GLU A 83 -14.49 4.88 18.12
N GLU A 84 -15.29 5.31 17.15
CA GLU A 84 -14.93 6.15 16.02
C GLU A 84 -14.29 7.45 16.55
N THR A 85 -13.01 7.71 16.24
CA THR A 85 -12.39 9.01 16.53
C THR A 85 -11.80 9.61 15.26
N GLU A 86 -12.54 10.56 14.72
CA GLU A 86 -12.12 11.54 13.75
C GLU A 86 -10.91 12.31 14.29
N ILE A 87 -9.71 12.05 13.76
CA ILE A 87 -8.53 12.81 14.16
C ILE A 87 -8.30 13.95 13.16
N VAL A 88 -9.02 15.05 13.38
CA VAL A 88 -8.58 16.38 12.92
C VAL A 88 -7.36 16.75 13.76
N VAL A 89 -6.17 16.82 13.16
CA VAL A 89 -5.03 17.51 13.80
C VAL A 89 -4.60 18.69 12.97
N ASP A 90 -4.97 19.84 13.51
CA ASP A 90 -4.59 21.18 13.12
C ASP A 90 -3.06 21.38 13.16
N SER A 91 -2.62 22.29 12.30
CA SER A 91 -1.22 22.62 12.05
C SER A 91 -0.66 23.52 13.15
N LYS A 92 0.38 23.02 13.85
CA LYS A 92 1.55 23.70 14.49
C LYS A 92 1.99 22.87 15.71
N ASP A 93 3.25 22.61 16.05
CA ASP A 93 4.57 22.75 15.45
C ASP A 93 5.48 22.00 16.45
N SER A 94 6.30 21.05 16.00
CA SER A 94 7.53 20.68 16.72
C SER A 94 8.42 19.85 15.81
N THR A 95 9.28 20.58 15.12
CA THR A 95 10.30 20.10 14.19
C THR A 95 11.24 19.09 14.84
N ASN A 96 11.15 17.83 14.42
CA ASN A 96 12.30 16.94 14.34
C ASN A 96 12.29 16.17 13.01
N GLY A 97 12.84 16.84 11.99
CA GLY A 97 13.57 16.15 10.93
C GLY A 97 12.81 15.29 9.92
N ILE A 98 11.53 15.58 9.61
CA ILE A 98 10.88 14.93 8.46
C ILE A 98 11.54 15.45 7.18
N LYS A 99 12.41 14.64 6.59
CA LYS A 99 12.93 14.90 5.24
C LYS A 99 11.78 14.70 4.26
N ILE A 100 11.17 15.80 3.83
CA ILE A 100 10.13 15.76 2.82
C ILE A 100 10.82 15.59 1.46
N TYR A 101 10.74 14.39 0.93
CA TYR A 101 11.19 14.11 -0.44
C TYR A 101 10.02 14.35 -1.40
N PHE A 102 10.30 14.99 -2.53
CA PHE A 102 9.34 15.15 -3.62
C PHE A 102 9.85 14.43 -4.87
N LEU A 103 8.97 13.72 -5.57
CA LEU A 103 9.30 13.16 -6.88
C LEU A 103 9.43 14.29 -7.90
N ASN A 104 10.64 14.52 -8.41
CA ASN A 104 10.80 15.39 -9.56
C ASN A 104 10.23 14.72 -10.82
N ARG A 105 9.99 15.50 -11.88
CA ARG A 105 9.44 15.10 -13.19
C ARG A 105 10.17 13.91 -13.86
N TYR A 106 11.41 13.65 -13.44
CA TYR A 106 12.24 12.53 -13.92
C TYR A 106 12.17 11.27 -13.03
N GLY A 107 11.30 11.25 -12.01
CA GLY A 107 11.08 10.09 -11.13
C GLY A 107 12.04 9.97 -9.94
N TYR A 108 12.92 10.95 -9.73
CA TYR A 108 13.86 10.95 -8.60
C TYR A 108 13.27 11.65 -7.38
N TRP A 109 13.41 11.03 -6.21
CA TRP A 109 13.09 11.64 -4.91
C TRP A 109 14.15 12.69 -4.55
N VAL A 110 13.78 13.97 -4.65
CA VAL A 110 14.67 15.10 -4.32
C VAL A 110 14.25 15.67 -2.96
N ASN A 111 15.22 15.89 -2.09
CA ASN A 111 14.98 16.49 -0.77
C ASN A 111 14.58 17.97 -0.94
N LYS A 112 13.38 18.34 -0.50
CA LYS A 112 12.89 19.71 -0.61
C LYS A 112 13.49 20.54 0.53
N ARG A 113 14.69 21.08 0.30
CA ARG A 113 15.29 22.08 1.20
C ARG A 113 14.37 23.30 1.21
N ARG A 114 13.85 23.66 2.39
CA ARG A 114 13.09 24.89 2.60
C ARG A 114 13.97 26.10 2.31
#